data_AF-A0A1W1CSE3-F1
#
_entry.id   AF-A0A1W1CSE3-F1
#
_cell.length_a   1.000
_cell.length_b   1.000
_cell.length_c   1.000
_cell.angle_alpha   90.00
_cell.angle_beta   90.00
_cell.angle_gamma   90.00
#
_symmetry.space_group_name_H-M   'P 1'
#
loop_
_entity.id
_entity.type
_entity.pdbx_description
1 polymer ?
#
loop_
_entity_poly.entity_id
_entity_poly.type
_entity_poly.pdbx_seq_one_letter_code
_entity_poly.pdbx_strand_id
1 'polypeptide(L)'
;MVENIALMLEVQQGKSIKTAEHEANSILNILEIDVATKRQNQCTQLELFYVMIVRAFLSKFDRVIIVMPFTIVKNLLNLHEVFKKIKQLKQTKECIVIDLNVNKNRYERLDFAL
;
A
#
# COMPACT_ATOMS: atom_id res chain seq x y z
N MET A 1 -7.30 5.80 9.92
CA MET A 1 -6.18 5.89 8.96
C MET A 1 -6.32 6.96 7.89
N VAL A 2 -7.50 7.58 7.67
CA VAL A 2 -7.65 8.70 6.70
C VAL A 2 -6.65 9.81 6.99
N GLU A 3 -6.55 10.27 8.23
CA GLU A 3 -5.61 11.30 8.68
C GLU A 3 -4.16 10.97 8.29
N ASN A 4 -3.75 9.71 8.41
CA ASN A 4 -2.38 9.29 8.11
C ASN A 4 -2.04 9.40 6.62
N ILE A 5 -3.01 9.11 5.75
CA ILE A 5 -2.88 9.23 4.30
C ILE A 5 -3.02 10.71 3.88
N ALA A 6 -3.96 11.44 4.49
CA ALA A 6 -4.19 12.86 4.24
C ALA A 6 -2.95 13.70 4.57
N LEU A 7 -2.28 13.43 5.70
CA LEU A 7 -1.01 14.08 6.05
C LEU A 7 0.08 13.83 4.99
N MET A 8 0.14 12.64 4.40
CA MET A 8 1.08 12.37 3.31
C MET A 8 0.74 13.18 2.05
N LEU A 9 -0.53 13.27 1.69
CA LEU A 9 -1.00 14.07 0.55
C LEU A 9 -0.74 15.57 0.75
N GLU A 10 -0.97 16.08 1.95
CA GLU A 10 -0.68 17.47 2.31
C GLU A 10 0.82 17.75 2.22
N VAL A 11 1.65 16.97 2.91
CA VAL A 11 3.10 17.23 3.00
C VAL A 11 3.83 16.95 1.68
N GLN A 12 3.48 15.88 0.96
CA GLN A 12 4.21 15.48 -0.24
C GLN A 12 3.67 16.13 -1.51
N GLN A 13 2.39 16.53 -1.54
CA GLN A 13 1.72 17.01 -2.75
C GLN A 13 1.09 18.40 -2.59
N GLY A 14 1.28 19.05 -1.42
CA GLY A 14 0.80 20.41 -1.17
C GLY A 14 -0.72 20.53 -1.16
N LYS A 15 -1.45 19.42 -0.97
CA LYS A 15 -2.91 19.42 -0.97
C LYS A 15 -3.45 20.06 0.30
N SER A 16 -4.51 20.86 0.18
CA SER A 16 -5.22 21.34 1.37
C SER A 16 -5.77 20.16 2.16
N ILE A 17 -5.84 20.28 3.50
CA ILE A 17 -6.29 19.18 4.36
C ILE A 17 -7.65 18.60 3.94
N LYS A 18 -8.62 19.45 3.57
CA LYS A 18 -9.94 19.01 3.11
C LYS A 18 -9.86 18.16 1.83
N THR A 19 -9.03 18.58 0.88
CA THR A 19 -8.81 17.83 -0.37
C THR A 19 -8.06 16.53 -0.09
N ALA A 20 -7.05 16.58 0.78
CA ALA A 20 -6.25 15.43 1.17
C ALA A 20 -7.09 14.35 1.88
N GLU A 21 -7.98 14.74 2.79
CA GLU A 21 -8.90 13.82 3.47
C GLU A 21 -9.90 13.20 2.50
N HIS A 22 -10.45 13.99 1.57
CA HIS A 22 -11.37 13.47 0.56
C HIS A 22 -10.69 12.40 -0.31
N GLU A 23 -9.49 12.70 -0.81
CA GLU A 23 -8.73 11.76 -1.64
C GLU A 23 -8.23 10.54 -0.86
N ALA A 24 -7.83 10.71 0.40
CA ALA A 24 -7.50 9.59 1.27
C ALA A 24 -8.67 8.63 1.42
N ASN A 25 -9.91 9.14 1.59
CA ASN A 25 -11.11 8.32 1.60
C ASN A 25 -11.35 7.63 0.26
N SER A 26 -11.19 8.34 -0.87
CA SER A 26 -11.31 7.75 -2.20
C SER A 26 -10.32 6.59 -2.42
N ILE A 27 -9.06 6.75 -2.01
CA ILE A 27 -8.04 5.69 -2.10
C ILE A 27 -8.46 4.48 -1.26
N LEU A 28 -8.86 4.68 -0.01
CA LEU A 28 -9.29 3.59 0.86
C LEU A 28 -10.52 2.85 0.32
N ASN A 29 -11.45 3.59 -0.30
CA ASN A 29 -12.63 3.01 -0.96
C ASN A 29 -12.26 2.22 -2.21
N ILE A 30 -11.34 2.71 -3.05
CA ILE A 30 -10.84 1.97 -4.23
C ILE A 30 -10.20 0.65 -3.81
N LEU A 31 -9.45 0.65 -2.70
CA LEU A 31 -8.82 -0.56 -2.18
C LEU A 31 -9.81 -1.44 -1.38
N GLU A 32 -11.04 -0.97 -1.16
CA GLU A 32 -12.08 -1.63 -0.34
C GLU A 32 -11.55 -2.04 1.04
N ILE A 33 -10.84 -1.13 1.72
CA ILE A 33 -10.23 -1.40 3.02
C ILE A 33 -10.94 -0.56 4.09
N ASP A 34 -11.57 -1.25 5.02
CA ASP A 34 -12.25 -0.62 6.15
C ASP A 34 -11.27 -0.26 7.28
N VAL A 35 -10.43 0.75 7.04
CA VAL A 35 -9.45 1.26 8.03
C VAL A 35 -9.57 2.77 8.25
N ALA A 36 -10.54 3.42 7.61
CA ALA A 36 -10.65 4.86 7.56
C ALA A 36 -10.66 5.50 8.96
N THR A 37 -11.45 4.95 9.88
CA THR A 37 -11.62 5.42 11.26
C THR A 37 -10.75 4.69 12.30
N LYS A 38 -10.08 3.59 11.90
CA LYS A 38 -9.22 2.80 12.80
C LYS A 38 -7.94 3.56 13.15
N ARG A 39 -7.50 3.43 14.41
CA ARG A 39 -6.16 3.76 14.87
C ARG A 39 -5.19 2.62 14.53
N GLN A 40 -3.89 2.91 14.52
CA GLN A 40 -2.85 1.93 14.16
C GLN A 40 -2.93 0.63 14.99
N ASN A 41 -3.20 0.72 16.29
CA ASN A 41 -3.32 -0.44 17.18
C ASN A 41 -4.62 -1.24 17.00
N GLN A 42 -5.57 -0.75 16.20
CA GLN A 42 -6.82 -1.43 15.84
C GLN A 42 -6.75 -2.08 14.46
N CYS A 43 -5.66 -1.87 13.72
CA CYS A 43 -5.45 -2.46 12.41
C CYS A 43 -4.71 -3.79 12.52
N THR A 44 -5.12 -4.75 11.70
CA THR A 44 -4.39 -5.99 11.43
C THR A 44 -3.07 -5.70 10.70
N GLN A 45 -2.14 -6.65 10.72
CA GLN A 45 -0.88 -6.53 9.98
C GLN A 45 -1.09 -6.32 8.48
N LEU A 46 -2.11 -6.96 7.89
CA LEU A 46 -2.46 -6.80 6.48
C LEU A 46 -2.97 -5.39 6.18
N GLU A 47 -3.87 -4.87 7.02
CA GLU A 47 -4.38 -3.49 6.90
C GLU A 47 -3.26 -2.46 7.05
N LEU A 48 -2.36 -2.65 8.02
CA LEU A 48 -1.17 -1.80 8.17
C LEU A 48 -0.27 -1.86 6.92
N PHE A 49 -0.08 -3.06 6.35
CA PHE A 49 0.71 -3.24 5.14
C PHE A 49 0.13 -2.50 3.94
N TYR A 50 -1.19 -2.54 3.75
CA TYR A 50 -1.86 -1.73 2.73
C TYR A 50 -1.61 -0.24 2.92
N VAL A 51 -1.78 0.27 4.15
CA VAL A 51 -1.55 1.69 4.46
C VAL A 51 -0.09 2.06 4.21
N MET A 52 0.87 1.21 4.58
CA MET A 52 2.29 1.43 4.29
C MET A 52 2.56 1.54 2.79
N ILE A 53 1.98 0.66 1.98
CA ILE A 53 2.14 0.72 0.53
C ILE A 53 1.51 1.97 -0.04
N VAL A 54 0.27 2.31 0.34
CA VAL A 54 -0.39 3.55 -0.11
C VAL A 54 0.49 4.76 0.15
N ARG A 55 1.04 4.89 1.35
CA ARG A 55 1.93 6.01 1.71
C ARG A 55 3.20 6.02 0.86
N ALA A 56 3.78 4.86 0.58
CA ALA A 56 4.96 4.76 -0.28
C ALA A 56 4.65 5.24 -1.70
N PHE A 57 3.49 4.86 -2.26
CA PHE A 57 3.05 5.34 -3.57
C PHE A 57 2.76 6.84 -3.59
N LEU A 58 2.21 7.41 -2.51
CA LEU A 58 1.95 8.85 -2.39
C LEU A 58 3.19 9.72 -2.17
N SER A 59 4.35 9.11 -1.86
CA SER A 59 5.61 9.83 -1.68
C SER A 59 6.03 10.59 -2.95
N LYS A 60 7.11 11.38 -2.88
CA LYS A 60 7.68 12.03 -4.08
C LYS A 60 8.68 11.16 -4.86
N PHE A 61 8.98 9.94 -4.41
CA PHE A 61 9.98 9.08 -5.04
C PHE A 61 9.39 8.30 -6.22
N ASP A 62 10.17 8.12 -7.29
CA ASP A 62 9.72 7.42 -8.50
C ASP A 62 9.62 5.89 -8.32
N ARG A 63 10.19 5.39 -7.22
CA ARG A 63 10.26 3.96 -6.90
C ARG A 63 9.68 3.66 -5.53
N VAL A 64 9.00 2.53 -5.42
CA VAL A 64 8.55 1.92 -4.17
C VAL A 64 9.32 0.62 -3.97
N ILE A 65 10.10 0.54 -2.90
CA ILE A 65 10.86 -0.66 -2.54
C ILE A 65 10.16 -1.36 -1.37
N ILE A 66 9.79 -2.61 -1.56
CA ILE A 66 9.10 -3.43 -0.56
C ILE A 66 10.04 -4.54 -0.12
N VAL A 67 10.52 -4.43 1.12
CA VAL A 67 11.51 -5.35 1.68
C VAL A 67 10.84 -6.40 2.55
N MET A 68 11.10 -7.66 2.24
CA MET A 68 10.65 -8.86 2.95
C MET A 68 9.14 -8.86 3.31
N PRO A 69 8.22 -8.65 2.34
CA PRO A 69 6.79 -8.56 2.61
C PRO A 69 6.21 -9.79 3.32
N PHE A 70 6.80 -10.99 3.16
CA PHE A 70 6.34 -12.20 3.86
C PHE A 70 6.54 -12.17 5.38
N THR A 71 7.34 -11.25 5.90
CA THR A 71 7.46 -11.03 7.36
C THR A 71 6.21 -10.41 7.95
N ILE A 72 5.46 -9.66 7.14
CA ILE A 72 4.24 -8.95 7.53
C ILE A 72 3.01 -9.72 7.04
N VAL A 73 3.00 -10.11 5.76
CA VAL A 73 1.91 -10.82 5.12
C VAL A 73 2.33 -12.26 4.86
N LYS A 74 2.10 -13.14 5.83
CA LYS A 74 2.53 -14.55 5.77
C LYS A 74 1.88 -15.36 4.64
N ASN A 75 0.71 -14.93 4.18
CA ASN A 75 -0.10 -15.62 3.17
C ASN A 75 0.15 -15.01 1.77
N LEU A 76 0.53 -15.86 0.82
CA LEU A 76 0.79 -15.49 -0.58
C LEU A 76 -0.42 -14.85 -1.28
N LEU A 77 -1.63 -15.39 -1.05
CA LEU A 77 -2.87 -14.88 -1.64
C LEU A 77 -3.15 -13.45 -1.15
N ASN A 78 -2.93 -13.18 0.14
CA ASN A 78 -3.11 -11.85 0.68
C ASN A 78 -2.11 -10.85 0.06
N LEU A 79 -0.86 -11.27 -0.15
CA LEU A 79 0.14 -10.43 -0.80
C LEU A 79 -0.21 -10.16 -2.27
N HIS A 80 -0.71 -11.17 -2.98
CA HIS A 80 -1.19 -11.01 -4.35
C HIS A 80 -2.36 -10.03 -4.44
N GLU A 81 -3.37 -10.17 -3.57
CA GLU A 81 -4.50 -9.26 -3.52
C GLU A 81 -4.07 -7.83 -3.20
N VAL A 82 -3.11 -7.65 -2.29
CA VAL A 82 -2.56 -6.32 -1.99
C VAL A 82 -2.02 -5.64 -3.24
N PHE A 83 -1.15 -6.32 -3.96
CA PHE A 83 -0.56 -5.76 -5.17
C PHE A 83 -1.56 -5.57 -6.30
N LYS A 84 -2.54 -6.48 -6.46
CA LYS A 84 -3.62 -6.34 -7.43
C LYS A 84 -4.45 -5.09 -7.15
N LYS A 85 -4.83 -4.86 -5.90
CA LYS A 85 -5.58 -3.67 -5.50
C LYS A 85 -4.76 -2.39 -5.67
N ILE A 86 -3.48 -2.41 -5.32
CA ILE A 86 -2.60 -1.25 -5.50
C ILE A 86 -2.41 -0.88 -6.99
N LYS A 87 -2.39 -1.86 -7.91
CA LYS A 87 -2.40 -1.58 -9.36
C LYS A 87 -3.64 -0.78 -9.81
N GLN A 88 -4.77 -0.89 -9.09
CA GLN A 88 -5.98 -0.11 -9.40
C GLN A 88 -5.80 1.39 -9.13
N LEU A 89 -4.82 1.79 -8.31
CA LEU A 89 -4.51 3.20 -8.06
C LEU A 89 -3.84 3.90 -9.25
N LYS A 90 -3.64 3.20 -10.39
CA LYS A 90 -3.06 3.71 -11.65
C LYS A 90 -1.76 4.50 -11.45
N GLN A 91 -0.94 4.07 -10.50
CA GLN A 91 0.33 4.72 -10.19
C GLN A 91 1.38 4.34 -11.23
N THR A 92 2.21 5.31 -11.63
CA THR A 92 3.28 5.13 -12.63
C THR A 92 4.61 4.72 -12.01
N LYS A 93 4.66 4.53 -10.69
CA LYS A 93 5.89 4.25 -9.96
C LYS A 93 6.33 2.82 -10.13
N GLU A 94 7.63 2.64 -10.33
CA GLU A 94 8.26 1.33 -10.36
C GLU A 94 8.20 0.70 -8.96
N CYS A 95 7.69 -0.52 -8.86
CA CYS A 95 7.60 -1.25 -7.60
C CYS A 95 8.61 -2.40 -7.62
N ILE A 96 9.53 -2.40 -6.66
CA ILE A 96 10.59 -3.39 -6.54
C ILE A 96 10.37 -4.16 -5.23
N VAL A 97 10.25 -5.49 -5.33
CA VAL A 97 10.12 -6.36 -4.15
C VAL A 97 11.46 -7.07 -3.91
N ILE A 98 12.01 -6.89 -2.71
CA ILE A 98 13.25 -7.53 -2.28
C ILE A 98 12.89 -8.51 -1.17
N ASP A 99 13.13 -9.81 -1.37
CA ASP A 99 12.83 -10.84 -0.38
C ASP A 99 13.93 -11.93 -0.37
N LEU A 100 13.82 -12.89 0.53
CA LEU A 100 14.70 -14.05 0.64
C LEU A 100 14.52 -15.00 -0.55
N ASN A 101 15.62 -15.62 -0.99
CA ASN A 101 15.60 -16.62 -2.07
C ASN A 101 14.63 -17.80 -1.81
N VAL A 102 14.39 -18.16 -0.56
CA VAL A 102 13.43 -19.21 -0.19
C VAL A 102 12.00 -18.90 -0.63
N ASN A 103 11.67 -17.62 -0.85
CA ASN A 103 10.36 -17.16 -1.30
C ASN A 103 10.24 -17.09 -2.83
N LYS A 104 11.31 -17.36 -3.60
CA LYS A 104 11.31 -17.31 -5.08
C LYS A 104 10.17 -18.13 -5.69
N ASN A 105 10.06 -19.39 -5.28
CA ASN A 105 9.01 -20.30 -5.76
C ASN A 105 7.59 -19.83 -5.43
N ARG A 106 7.42 -19.00 -4.39
CA ARG A 106 6.11 -18.42 -4.05
C ARG A 106 5.76 -17.29 -5.01
N TYR A 107 6.73 -16.45 -5.36
CA TYR A 107 6.53 -15.39 -6.34
C TYR A 107 6.34 -15.92 -7.76
N GLU A 108 7.05 -16.95 -8.18
CA GLU A 108 6.88 -17.56 -9.51
C GLU A 108 5.47 -18.13 -9.74
N ARG A 109 4.74 -18.48 -8.68
CA ARG A 109 3.33 -18.92 -8.75
C ARG A 109 2.35 -17.78 -8.90
N LEU A 110 2.79 -16.57 -8.64
CA LEU A 110 2.03 -15.37 -8.92
C LEU A 110 2.47 -14.92 -10.31
N ASP A 111 1.57 -14.84 -11.29
CA ASP A 111 1.84 -14.20 -12.59
C ASP A 111 2.10 -12.70 -12.36
N PHE A 112 3.26 -12.38 -11.79
CA PHE A 112 3.69 -11.04 -11.48
C PHE A 112 4.54 -10.53 -12.64
N ALA A 113 3.88 -9.83 -13.57
CA ALA A 113 4.54 -8.73 -14.26
C ALA A 113 4.43 -7.50 -13.35
N LEU A 114 5.53 -7.14 -12.67
CA LEU A 114 5.76 -5.78 -12.16
C LEU A 114 6.49 -5.00 -13.26
#